data_AF-A0A251U6G9-F1
#
_entry.id   AF-A0A251U6G9-F1
#
_cell.length_a   1.000
_cell.length_b   1.000
_cell.length_c   1.000
_cell.angle_alpha   90.00
_cell.angle_beta   90.00
_cell.angle_gamma   90.00
#
_symmetry.space_group_name_H-M   'P 1'
#
loop_
_entity.id
_entity.type
_entity.pdbx_description
1 polymer ?
#
loop_
_entity_poly.entity_id
_entity_poly.type
_entity_poly.pdbx_seq_one_letter_code
_entity_poly.pdbx_strand_id
1 'polypeptide(L)'
;MDDSEWNNQLEKQQQKCPSSIEILNARQCRELGIESSLPDGPETYAKDVSSFEIVAVVRPSTYKSGTPSKHLEQKYMMKDKFEMSLVIAYCPNKKLQDAKNIYSGRVEPTSLKDLHGLYVFKPRCKLHPLFQQVGIYIFTFSIRDSTCEKCVVKVQVKASREVHKWALSKKISHHNLT
;
A
#
# COMPACT_ATOMS: atom_id res chain seq x y z
N MET A 1 -34.49 -1.38 -30.43
CA MET A 1 -33.53 -1.38 -29.31
C MET A 1 -34.23 -0.61 -28.22
N ASP A 2 -34.62 -1.29 -27.14
CA ASP A 2 -35.49 -0.75 -26.09
C ASP A 2 -34.67 -0.01 -25.02
N ASP A 3 -35.16 1.11 -24.52
CA ASP A 3 -34.48 1.93 -23.51
C ASP A 3 -34.21 1.15 -22.22
N SER A 4 -35.07 0.16 -21.91
CA SER A 4 -34.91 -0.74 -20.76
C SER A 4 -33.71 -1.68 -20.92
N GLU A 5 -33.43 -2.13 -22.14
CA GLU A 5 -32.29 -3.00 -22.45
C GLU A 5 -30.98 -2.20 -22.40
N TRP A 6 -30.99 -0.96 -22.90
CA TRP A 6 -29.86 -0.04 -22.84
C TRP A 6 -29.49 0.32 -21.39
N ASN A 7 -30.48 0.67 -20.56
CA ASN A 7 -30.25 0.96 -19.13
C ASN A 7 -29.68 -0.25 -18.39
N ASN A 8 -30.18 -1.45 -18.66
CA ASN A 8 -29.66 -2.68 -18.05
C ASN A 8 -28.20 -2.94 -18.45
N GLN A 9 -27.81 -2.65 -19.69
CA GLN A 9 -26.41 -2.76 -20.12
C GLN A 9 -25.53 -1.72 -19.44
N LEU A 10 -26.01 -0.48 -19.29
CA LEU A 10 -25.28 0.60 -18.63
C LEU A 10 -25.04 0.29 -17.14
N GLU A 11 -26.05 -0.21 -16.43
CA GLU A 11 -25.91 -0.63 -15.03
C GLU A 11 -24.89 -1.78 -14.87
N LYS A 12 -24.93 -2.77 -15.76
CA LYS A 12 -23.95 -3.87 -15.78
C LYS A 12 -22.52 -3.39 -16.04
N GLN A 13 -22.34 -2.32 -16.82
CA GLN A 13 -21.04 -1.71 -17.04
C GLN A 13 -20.57 -0.91 -15.82
N GLN A 14 -21.45 -0.11 -15.20
CA GLN A 14 -21.13 0.65 -13.99
C GLN A 14 -20.74 -0.25 -12.80
N GLN A 15 -21.35 -1.43 -12.71
CA GLN A 15 -21.00 -2.47 -11.74
C GLN A 15 -19.56 -3.00 -11.88
N LYS A 16 -18.94 -2.80 -13.05
CA LYS A 16 -17.55 -3.14 -13.37
C LYS A 16 -16.62 -1.93 -13.39
N CYS A 17 -17.08 -0.75 -12.95
CA CYS A 17 -16.22 0.43 -12.82
C CYS A 17 -15.32 0.36 -11.59
N PRO A 18 -14.08 0.86 -11.67
CA PRO A 18 -13.17 0.92 -10.53
C PRO A 18 -13.80 1.81 -9.44
N SER A 19 -13.96 1.25 -8.25
CA SER A 19 -14.67 1.91 -7.15
C SER A 19 -13.74 2.24 -5.99
N SER A 20 -12.93 1.27 -5.57
CA SER A 20 -12.04 1.44 -4.41
C SER A 20 -10.69 0.77 -4.60
N ILE A 21 -9.69 1.30 -3.91
CA ILE A 21 -8.34 0.73 -3.83
C ILE A 21 -8.22 0.01 -2.48
N GLU A 22 -7.98 -1.29 -2.51
CA GLU A 22 -7.70 -2.10 -1.31
C GLU A 22 -6.21 -2.38 -1.22
N ILE A 23 -5.63 -2.13 -0.04
CA ILE A 23 -4.24 -2.48 0.28
C ILE A 23 -4.23 -3.86 0.90
N LEU A 24 -3.35 -4.74 0.40
CA LEU A 24 -3.26 -6.10 0.89
C LEU A 24 -2.61 -6.15 2.28
N ASN A 25 -3.22 -6.92 3.17
CA ASN A 25 -2.71 -7.16 4.50
C ASN A 25 -1.54 -8.16 4.51
N ALA A 26 -0.87 -8.30 5.64
CA ALA A 26 0.29 -9.17 5.78
C ALA A 26 0.00 -10.63 5.42
N ARG A 27 -1.20 -11.13 5.71
CA ARG A 27 -1.58 -12.50 5.37
C ARG A 27 -1.70 -12.69 3.84
N GLN A 28 -2.38 -11.78 3.16
CA GLN A 28 -2.55 -11.80 1.70
C GLN A 28 -1.19 -11.66 0.98
N CYS A 29 -0.31 -10.79 1.47
CA CYS A 29 1.06 -10.68 0.93
C CYS A 29 1.86 -11.98 1.07
N ARG A 30 1.77 -12.68 2.22
CA ARG A 30 2.44 -13.98 2.38
C ARG A 30 1.92 -15.04 1.40
N GLU A 31 0.62 -15.06 1.12
CA GLU A 31 0.05 -15.96 0.10
C GLU A 31 0.71 -15.70 -1.29
N LEU A 32 1.05 -14.44 -1.58
CA LEU A 32 1.81 -14.02 -2.75
C LEU A 32 3.33 -14.23 -2.67
N GLY A 33 3.86 -14.70 -1.53
CA GLY A 33 5.31 -14.86 -1.31
C GLY A 33 6.05 -13.57 -1.00
N ILE A 34 5.33 -12.54 -0.55
CA ILE A 34 5.87 -11.23 -0.17
C ILE A 34 6.00 -11.21 1.36
N GLU A 35 7.22 -11.04 1.86
CA GLU A 35 7.54 -11.13 3.28
C GLU A 35 7.26 -9.84 4.06
N SER A 36 7.32 -8.69 3.37
CA SER A 36 7.14 -7.37 3.97
C SER A 36 5.94 -6.64 3.36
N SER A 37 5.04 -6.20 4.22
CA SER A 37 3.82 -5.48 3.85
C SER A 37 3.57 -4.29 4.78
N LEU A 38 2.61 -3.45 4.42
CA LEU A 38 2.04 -2.49 5.36
C LEU A 38 1.51 -3.20 6.62
N PRO A 39 1.65 -2.58 7.80
CA PRO A 39 1.08 -3.12 9.02
C PRO A 39 -0.44 -3.11 8.91
N ASP A 40 -1.08 -4.17 9.42
CA ASP A 40 -2.54 -4.31 9.40
C ASP A 40 -3.22 -3.31 10.35
N GLY A 41 -2.48 -2.77 11.32
CA GLY A 41 -2.94 -1.80 12.30
C GLY A 41 -2.43 -0.37 12.04
N PRO A 42 -3.05 0.63 12.71
CA PRO A 42 -2.66 2.03 12.56
C PRO A 42 -1.31 2.37 13.20
N GLU A 43 -0.72 1.44 13.95
CA GLU A 43 0.51 1.63 14.69
C GLU A 43 1.50 0.50 14.42
N THR A 44 2.79 0.85 14.45
CA THR A 44 3.89 -0.12 14.43
C THR A 44 5.09 0.43 15.20
N TYR A 45 6.10 -0.39 15.40
CA TYR A 45 7.34 0.03 16.03
C TYR A 45 8.42 0.29 14.98
N ALA A 46 9.35 1.19 15.31
CA ALA A 46 10.48 1.49 14.46
C ALA A 46 11.27 0.21 14.19
N LYS A 47 11.50 -0.10 12.91
CA LYS A 47 12.22 -1.29 12.48
C LYS A 47 13.13 -1.04 11.28
N ASP A 48 14.19 -1.84 11.19
CA ASP A 48 15.07 -1.89 10.04
C ASP A 48 14.50 -2.89 9.05
N VAL A 49 14.07 -2.41 7.89
CA VAL A 49 13.45 -3.24 6.85
C VAL A 49 14.22 -3.02 5.56
N SER A 50 14.97 -4.05 5.15
CA SER A 50 15.85 -4.01 3.98
C SER A 50 15.09 -3.99 2.65
N SER A 51 13.87 -4.52 2.61
CA SER A 51 12.99 -4.54 1.44
C SER A 51 11.55 -4.44 1.90
N PHE A 52 10.82 -3.47 1.35
CA PHE A 52 9.44 -3.20 1.70
C PHE A 52 8.60 -3.14 0.43
N GLU A 53 7.59 -4.01 0.33
CA GLU A 53 6.66 -4.04 -0.78
C GLU A 53 5.26 -3.65 -0.31
N ILE A 54 4.55 -2.89 -1.14
CA ILE A 54 3.18 -2.50 -0.88
C ILE A 54 2.35 -2.97 -2.06
N VAL A 55 1.40 -3.85 -1.78
CA VAL A 55 0.54 -4.42 -2.81
C VAL A 55 -0.85 -3.86 -2.66
N ALA A 56 -1.40 -3.37 -3.75
CA ALA A 56 -2.76 -2.88 -3.84
C ALA A 56 -3.53 -3.56 -4.97
N VAL A 57 -4.84 -3.56 -4.85
CA VAL A 57 -5.78 -4.01 -5.89
C VAL A 57 -6.89 -3.00 -6.04
N VAL A 58 -7.49 -2.98 -7.22
CA VAL A 58 -8.68 -2.16 -7.49
C VAL A 58 -9.90 -3.06 -7.45
N ARG A 59 -10.90 -2.64 -6.68
CA ARG A 59 -12.16 -3.36 -6.48
C ARG A 59 -13.28 -2.71 -7.29
N PRO A 60 -14.14 -3.51 -7.95
CA PRO A 60 -15.35 -3.01 -8.58
C PRO A 60 -16.37 -2.51 -7.56
N SER A 61 -17.30 -1.67 -8.00
CA SER A 61 -18.47 -1.24 -7.20
C SER A 61 -19.32 -2.41 -6.67
N THR A 62 -19.26 -3.57 -7.33
CA THR A 62 -19.95 -4.81 -6.90
C THR A 62 -19.30 -5.49 -5.70
N TYR A 63 -18.06 -5.12 -5.35
CA TYR A 63 -17.39 -5.67 -4.18
C TYR A 63 -17.94 -5.04 -2.91
N LYS A 64 -18.67 -5.84 -2.11
CA LYS A 64 -19.17 -5.43 -0.80
C LYS A 64 -18.12 -5.76 0.26
N SER A 65 -17.39 -4.75 0.73
CA SER A 65 -16.49 -4.90 1.87
C SER A 65 -17.33 -5.15 3.13
N GLY A 66 -17.20 -6.33 3.72
CA GLY A 66 -18.01 -6.70 4.88
C GLY A 66 -17.90 -8.16 5.28
N THR A 67 -17.61 -9.04 4.32
CA THR A 67 -17.06 -10.36 4.60
C THR A 67 -15.55 -10.25 4.37
N PRO A 68 -14.71 -10.39 5.40
CA PRO A 68 -13.28 -10.57 5.20
C PRO A 68 -13.13 -11.86 4.38
N SER A 69 -13.01 -11.73 3.06
CA SER A 69 -12.57 -12.88 2.27
C SER A 69 -11.23 -13.27 2.85
N LYS A 70 -11.13 -14.49 3.36
CA LYS A 70 -9.89 -15.02 3.91
C LYS A 70 -8.79 -15.05 2.84
N HIS A 71 -9.14 -14.96 1.56
CA HIS A 71 -8.26 -15.17 0.42
C HIS A 71 -8.41 -14.07 -0.63
N LEU A 72 -7.38 -13.92 -1.46
CA LEU A 72 -7.45 -13.06 -2.64
C LEU A 72 -8.31 -13.73 -3.73
N GLU A 73 -9.49 -13.18 -4.00
CA GLU A 73 -10.38 -13.69 -5.05
C GLU A 73 -10.26 -12.87 -6.33
N GLN A 74 -9.74 -13.49 -7.41
CA GLN A 74 -9.52 -12.85 -8.71
C GLN A 74 -10.78 -12.18 -9.29
N LYS A 75 -11.97 -12.76 -9.06
CA LYS A 75 -13.25 -12.24 -9.58
C LYS A 75 -13.59 -10.83 -9.07
N TYR A 76 -12.99 -10.41 -7.96
CA TYR A 76 -13.15 -9.07 -7.40
C TYR A 76 -11.90 -8.20 -7.58
N MET A 77 -10.99 -8.57 -8.48
CA MET A 77 -9.80 -7.78 -8.80
C MET A 77 -9.90 -7.30 -10.24
N MET A 78 -9.81 -5.98 -10.42
CA MET A 78 -9.80 -5.42 -11.76
C MET A 78 -8.51 -5.70 -12.48
N LYS A 79 -8.63 -6.16 -13.73
CA LYS A 79 -7.51 -6.36 -14.66
C LYS A 79 -7.26 -5.15 -15.55
N ASP A 80 -7.83 -4.00 -15.20
CA ASP A 80 -7.74 -2.79 -16.02
C ASP A 80 -6.30 -2.31 -16.16
N LYS A 81 -6.00 -1.45 -17.13
CA LYS A 81 -4.65 -0.95 -17.44
C LYS A 81 -4.32 0.40 -16.81
N PHE A 82 -5.13 0.85 -15.86
CA PHE A 82 -4.87 2.16 -15.25
C PHE A 82 -3.55 2.17 -14.51
N GLU A 83 -2.83 3.29 -14.60
CA GLU A 83 -1.64 3.51 -13.77
C GLU A 83 -2.09 3.92 -12.35
N MET A 84 -1.55 3.25 -11.34
CA MET A 84 -1.74 3.65 -9.94
C MET A 84 -0.52 4.44 -9.46
N SER A 85 -0.77 5.55 -8.79
CA SER A 85 0.23 6.36 -8.13
C SER A 85 0.24 6.09 -6.62
N LEU A 86 1.43 6.07 -6.03
CA LEU A 86 1.66 6.07 -4.58
C LEU A 86 2.52 7.27 -4.21
N VAL A 87 2.01 8.07 -3.28
CA VAL A 87 2.76 9.12 -2.60
C VAL A 87 2.91 8.76 -1.12
N ILE A 88 4.14 8.83 -0.61
CA ILE A 88 4.41 8.64 0.82
C ILE A 88 4.92 9.96 1.40
N ALA A 89 4.19 10.47 2.39
CA ALA A 89 4.60 11.61 3.19
C ALA A 89 4.98 11.16 4.61
N TYR A 90 5.96 11.83 5.20
CA TYR A 90 6.43 11.57 6.55
C TYR A 90 6.33 12.83 7.42
N CYS A 91 5.73 12.69 8.60
CA CYS A 91 5.60 13.73 9.61
C CYS A 91 6.36 13.30 10.88
N PRO A 92 7.46 13.96 11.26
CA PRO A 92 8.22 13.59 12.47
C PRO A 92 7.45 13.95 13.76
N ASN A 93 6.84 15.14 13.77
CA ASN A 93 6.00 15.63 14.84
C ASN A 93 4.56 15.58 14.35
N LYS A 94 3.59 15.21 15.20
CA LYS A 94 2.17 14.95 14.84
C LYS A 94 1.41 16.10 14.13
N LYS A 95 2.09 17.19 13.76
CA LYS A 95 1.59 18.32 12.98
C LYS A 95 1.69 17.98 11.49
N LEU A 96 0.55 17.97 10.80
CA LEU A 96 0.47 17.64 9.37
C LEU A 96 1.20 18.66 8.47
N GLN A 97 1.43 19.88 8.94
CA GLN A 97 2.13 20.91 8.17
C GLN A 97 3.62 20.61 7.95
N ASP A 98 4.19 19.73 8.77
CA ASP A 98 5.59 19.30 8.64
C ASP A 98 5.75 18.06 7.74
N ALA A 99 4.68 17.65 7.04
CA ALA A 99 4.67 16.49 6.18
C ALA A 99 5.61 16.66 4.98
N LYS A 100 6.70 15.89 4.95
CA LYS A 100 7.63 15.87 3.82
C LYS A 100 7.32 14.69 2.91
N ASN A 101 7.19 14.93 1.61
CA ASN A 101 7.16 13.86 0.63
C ASN A 101 8.51 13.13 0.62
N ILE A 102 8.49 11.83 0.88
CA ILE A 102 9.69 10.97 0.89
C ILE A 102 9.71 9.95 -0.26
N TYR A 103 8.58 9.78 -0.95
CA TYR A 103 8.43 8.92 -2.11
C TYR A 103 7.25 9.37 -2.97
N SER A 104 7.46 9.29 -4.28
CA SER A 104 6.42 9.36 -5.30
C SER A 104 6.76 8.33 -6.37
N GLY A 105 5.82 7.46 -6.68
CA GLY A 105 6.02 6.41 -7.67
C GLY A 105 4.71 5.99 -8.31
N ARG A 106 4.84 5.32 -9.44
CA ARG A 106 3.72 4.84 -10.25
C ARG A 106 4.01 3.45 -10.75
N VAL A 107 2.97 2.64 -10.86
CA VAL A 107 3.07 1.28 -11.38
C VAL A 107 1.84 0.94 -12.21
N GLU A 108 2.06 0.16 -13.25
CA GLU A 108 1.02 -0.54 -13.98
C GLU A 108 0.62 -1.81 -13.22
N PRO A 109 -0.59 -2.35 -13.47
CA PRO A 109 -1.01 -3.60 -12.87
C PRO A 109 -0.21 -4.76 -13.44
N THR A 110 0.16 -5.67 -12.56
CA THR A 110 0.99 -6.84 -12.86
C THR A 110 0.26 -8.12 -12.52
N SER A 111 0.88 -9.24 -12.89
CA SER A 111 0.41 -10.58 -12.55
C SER A 111 1.43 -11.28 -11.66
N LEU A 112 0.97 -11.94 -10.60
CA LEU A 112 1.81 -12.67 -9.65
C LEU A 112 1.05 -13.90 -9.16
N LYS A 113 1.64 -15.10 -9.26
CA LYS A 113 1.02 -16.39 -8.87
C LYS A 113 -0.42 -16.55 -9.41
N ASP A 114 -0.58 -16.36 -10.71
CA ASP A 114 -1.86 -16.47 -11.44
C ASP A 114 -2.95 -15.44 -11.05
N LEU A 115 -2.62 -14.49 -10.20
CA LEU A 115 -3.47 -13.35 -9.86
C LEU A 115 -3.06 -12.14 -10.70
N HIS A 116 -4.04 -11.52 -11.36
CA HIS A 116 -3.90 -10.37 -12.24
C HIS A 116 -4.52 -9.12 -11.63
N GLY A 117 -3.95 -7.95 -11.95
CA GLY A 117 -4.46 -6.67 -11.46
C GLY A 117 -3.80 -6.22 -10.16
N LEU A 118 -2.59 -6.71 -9.89
CA LEU A 118 -1.82 -6.39 -8.69
C LEU A 118 -0.91 -5.18 -8.94
N TYR A 119 -1.04 -4.16 -8.11
CA TYR A 119 -0.18 -2.99 -8.12
C TYR A 119 0.90 -3.17 -7.05
N VAL A 120 2.14 -3.46 -7.46
CA VAL A 120 3.24 -3.78 -6.55
C VAL A 120 4.23 -2.62 -6.50
N PHE A 121 4.16 -1.83 -5.43
CA PHE A 121 5.11 -0.75 -5.18
C PHE A 121 6.31 -1.25 -4.37
N LYS A 122 7.52 -0.87 -4.80
CA LYS A 122 8.78 -1.14 -4.08
C LYS A 122 9.45 0.18 -3.70
N PRO A 123 8.91 0.93 -2.73
CA PRO A 123 9.42 2.25 -2.38
C PRO A 123 10.87 2.19 -1.88
N ARG A 124 11.76 2.91 -2.58
CA ARG A 124 13.17 3.06 -2.19
C ARG A 124 13.40 4.48 -1.65
N CYS A 125 13.01 4.71 -0.40
CA CYS A 125 13.16 6.00 0.26
C CYS A 125 14.61 6.22 0.72
N LYS A 126 15.45 6.87 -0.11
CA LYS A 126 16.89 7.07 0.17
C LYS A 126 17.18 7.85 1.46
N LEU A 127 16.35 8.85 1.78
CA LEU A 127 16.58 9.76 2.92
C LEU A 127 15.89 9.29 4.21
N HIS A 128 14.77 8.57 4.09
CA HIS A 128 13.98 8.08 5.22
C HIS A 128 13.46 6.68 4.90
N PRO A 129 14.27 5.62 5.16
CA PRO A 129 13.79 4.26 5.04
C PRO A 129 12.48 4.09 5.80
N LEU A 130 11.52 3.40 5.19
CA LEU A 130 10.19 3.29 5.75
C LEU A 130 10.25 2.62 7.13
N PHE A 131 9.54 3.22 8.08
CA PHE A 131 9.44 2.74 9.46
C PHE A 131 10.74 2.70 10.27
N GLN A 132 11.83 3.32 9.80
CA GLN A 132 13.05 3.43 10.60
C GLN A 132 12.98 4.58 11.62
N GLN A 133 12.17 5.61 11.34
CA GLN A 133 12.04 6.79 12.18
C GLN A 133 10.66 6.85 12.85
N VAL A 134 10.63 7.35 14.09
CA VAL A 134 9.40 7.60 14.84
C VAL A 134 8.67 8.78 14.21
N GLY A 135 7.37 8.63 13.99
CA GLY A 135 6.56 9.66 13.34
C GLY A 135 5.33 9.06 12.69
N ILE A 136 4.69 9.81 11.80
CA ILE A 136 3.52 9.36 11.05
C ILE A 136 3.91 9.26 9.58
N TYR A 137 3.67 8.09 8.99
CA TYR A 137 3.79 7.86 7.55
C TYR A 137 2.39 7.85 6.95
N ILE A 138 2.20 8.63 5.89
CA ILE A 138 0.93 8.77 5.18
C ILE A 138 1.13 8.26 3.77
N PHE A 139 0.40 7.20 3.42
CA PHE A 139 0.41 6.57 2.11
C PHE A 139 -0.86 6.97 1.38
N THR A 140 -0.72 7.62 0.24
CA THR A 140 -1.84 8.06 -0.60
C THR A 140 -1.76 7.35 -1.94
N PHE A 141 -2.78 6.54 -2.22
CA PHE A 141 -2.95 5.81 -3.46
C PHE A 141 -4.02 6.47 -4.30
N SER A 142 -3.77 6.59 -5.60
CA SER A 142 -4.75 7.13 -6.54
C SER A 142 -4.57 6.51 -7.92
N ILE A 143 -5.68 6.31 -8.62
CA ILE A 143 -5.68 5.90 -10.02
C ILE A 143 -5.80 7.17 -10.86
N ARG A 144 -4.95 7.32 -11.88
CA ARG A 144 -5.05 8.46 -12.79
C ARG A 144 -6.29 8.32 -13.69
N ASP A 145 -6.93 9.44 -14.02
CA ASP A 145 -8.02 9.51 -14.99
C ASP A 145 -9.22 8.58 -14.65
N SER A 146 -9.44 8.34 -13.36
CA SER A 146 -10.50 7.49 -12.83
C SER A 146 -11.32 8.25 -11.79
N THR A 147 -12.61 7.92 -11.68
CA THR A 147 -13.49 8.38 -10.59
C THR A 147 -13.27 7.60 -9.29
N CYS A 148 -12.38 6.60 -9.28
CA CYS A 148 -12.04 5.82 -8.10
C CYS A 148 -11.50 6.72 -6.99
N GLU A 149 -12.05 6.56 -5.79
CA GLU A 149 -11.62 7.34 -4.63
C GLU A 149 -10.16 7.03 -4.27
N LYS A 150 -9.46 8.06 -3.76
CA LYS A 150 -8.10 7.89 -3.24
C LYS A 150 -8.14 7.06 -1.97
N CYS A 151 -7.24 6.10 -1.84
CA CYS A 151 -7.04 5.36 -0.60
C CYS A 151 -5.92 6.02 0.20
N VAL A 152 -6.19 6.35 1.47
CA VAL A 152 -5.23 6.99 2.37
C VAL A 152 -5.03 6.12 3.60
N VAL A 153 -3.80 5.66 3.80
CA VAL A 153 -3.39 4.85 4.96
C VAL A 153 -2.43 5.66 5.82
N LYS A 154 -2.69 5.72 7.12
CA LYS A 154 -1.82 6.39 8.10
C LYS A 154 -1.23 5.35 9.03
N VAL A 155 0.10 5.36 9.17
CA VAL A 155 0.84 4.47 10.06
C VAL A 155 1.64 5.31 11.04
N GLN A 156 1.34 5.18 12.32
CA GLN A 156 2.12 5.77 13.40
C GLN A 156 3.24 4.81 13.82
N VAL A 157 4.47 5.25 13.65
CA VAL A 157 5.67 4.53 14.08
C VAL A 157 6.07 5.02 15.46
N LYS A 158 6.10 4.11 16.44
CA LYS A 158 6.55 4.35 17.81
C LYS A 158 8.00 3.91 17.97
N ALA A 159 8.69 4.45 18.97
CA ALA A 159 10.02 3.99 19.33
C ALA A 159 10.00 2.51 19.72
N SER A 160 10.83 1.68 19.09
CA SER A 160 11.06 0.31 19.57
C SER A 160 12.01 0.35 20.78
N ARG A 161 11.79 -0.53 21.77
CA ARG A 161 12.75 -0.75 22.86
C ARG A 161 14.11 -1.25 22.35
N GLU A 162 14.15 -1.78 21.12
CA GLU A 162 15.35 -2.29 20.45
C GLU A 162 16.18 -1.22 19.74
N VAL A 163 15.69 0.02 19.59
CA VAL A 163 16.43 1.11 18.95
C VAL A 163 17.77 1.36 19.67
N HIS A 164 17.82 1.14 20.99
CA HIS A 164 19.06 1.20 21.76
C HIS A 164 20.09 0.13 21.35
N LYS A 165 19.66 -1.08 20.95
CA LYS A 165 20.57 -2.16 20.52
C LYS A 165 21.20 -1.89 19.14
N TRP A 166 20.48 -1.22 18.24
CA TRP A 166 20.98 -0.88 16.90
C TRP A 166 21.96 0.29 16.92
N ALA A 167 21.72 1.29 17.77
CA ALA A 167 22.67 2.37 18.00
C ALA A 167 24.00 1.84 18.59
N LEU A 168 23.94 0.82 19.46
CA LEU A 168 25.12 0.18 20.04
C LEU A 168 25.87 -0.69 19.02
N SER A 169 25.18 -1.42 18.15
CA SER A 169 25.82 -2.32 17.17
C SER A 169 26.62 -1.54 16.09
N LYS A 170 26.15 -0.35 15.69
CA LYS A 170 26.91 0.53 14.78
C LYS A 170 28.17 1.12 15.41
N LYS A 171 28.19 1.36 16.73
CA LYS A 171 29.38 1.83 17.45
C LYS A 171 30.48 0.77 17.52
N ILE A 172 30.13 -0.51 17.61
CA ILE A 172 31.09 -1.61 17.72
C ILE A 172 31.78 -1.88 16.37
N SER A 173 31.07 -1.72 15.26
CA SER A 173 31.64 -1.89 13.91
C SER A 173 32.76 -0.88 13.56
N HIS A 174 32.79 0.30 14.20
CA HIS A 174 33.81 1.32 13.93
C HIS A 174 35.05 1.17 14.82
N HIS A 175 35.05 0.24 15.77
CA HIS A 175 36.15 0.07 16.72
C HIS A 175 37.02 -1.17 16.47
N ASN A 176 36.71 -1.99 15.46
CA ASN A 176 37.48 -3.19 15.12
C ASN A 176 38.14 -3.06 13.74
N LEU A 177 38.97 -2.03 13.58
CA LEU A 177 40.01 -1.94 12.56
C LEU A 177 41.16 -1.17 13.21
N THR A 178 42.07 -1.89 13.85
CA THR A 178 43.40 -1.41 14.26
C THR A 178 44.39 -2.50 13.89
#